data_AF-A0A3L7UC59-F1
#
_entry.id   AF-A0A3L7UC59-F1
#
_cell.length_a   1.000
_cell.length_b   1.000
_cell.length_c   1.000
_cell.angle_alpha   90.00
_cell.angle_beta   90.00
_cell.angle_gamma   90.00
#
_symmetry.space_group_name_H-M   'P 1'
#
loop_
_entity.id
_entity.type
_entity.pdbx_description
1 polymer ?
#
loop_
_entity_poly.entity_id
_entity_poly.type
_entity_poly.pdbx_seq_one_letter_code
_entity_poly.pdbx_strand_id
1 'polypeptide(L)'
;MAADLVASWRSGGMPPSSKTQAGLRTQAESLGSRASARPEHVGWTMVTIVSEYWRERLRSGTPGRRLLLLPDCPYGATEKSRREGDAQSRGSGDVPQVCGPSCAIATIWSAARQSGWVVESTSQAVRAIGSLLTGQYDGVLGVAKLRDLEKAFAMLPAFSLPIAAVPFEPIGFAGVPFGNRSCSCADAIPTASIDVEWVLGLLGVAGDSAPVDDYLPLLHEAAEMFTPAALVALEHRLGLSSVLGTGTASQRDFLPLEATAGMAGEFVTRGGKFLRPFIALAAFDAVCADAEPQESNQTKVDDRRLGESLDSASGISRAAIDPVAIRDSVKAAAVAIEIFHKASLVHDDIEDDDQMRYGRPTLHVQHGIPSAINVGDYMLGLGYRIVSALPGIDAITQRDLVAILSAAHLRLAQGQGAELWWRDAGKKRLSPQEAIAIYGLKTSPAFEAAIAMGIRLAGLAVGTAGAIDRYALHVGTGFQMLNDLKDWSGDLENNRRAAGDLLGGRPTLMWALALERLPADDVDCLTNLAAVADQGMASEQAIAEAVAQARRLYEKADVFARAAQLIDQERSHAAAAAATCPFRSLRDVLDFLLDLAVPEQAALSRDVGQ
;
A
#
# COMPACT_ATOMS: atom_id res chain seq x y z
N MET A 1 0.28 24.36 -20.39
CA MET A 1 -0.80 24.82 -19.48
C MET A 1 -1.20 23.77 -18.46
N ALA A 2 -1.80 22.63 -18.84
CA ALA A 2 -2.14 21.58 -17.86
C ALA A 2 -0.87 20.98 -17.22
N ALA A 3 0.18 20.72 -18.01
CA ALA A 3 1.49 20.31 -17.50
C ALA A 3 2.07 21.30 -16.49
N ASP A 4 1.97 22.62 -16.71
CA ASP A 4 2.48 23.65 -15.78
C ASP A 4 1.68 23.67 -14.47
N LEU A 5 0.35 23.55 -14.57
CA LEU A 5 -0.54 23.45 -13.41
C LEU A 5 -0.18 22.21 -12.57
N VAL A 6 -0.06 21.06 -13.22
CA VAL A 6 0.32 19.80 -12.57
C VAL A 6 1.73 19.85 -12.01
N ALA A 7 2.69 20.49 -12.68
CA ALA A 7 4.05 20.67 -12.18
C ALA A 7 4.09 21.47 -10.87
N SER A 8 3.21 22.47 -10.73
CA SER A 8 3.04 23.19 -9.46
C SER A 8 2.45 22.31 -8.36
N TRP A 9 1.56 21.37 -8.70
CA TRP A 9 1.00 20.41 -7.74
C TRP A 9 2.01 19.35 -7.30
N ARG A 10 3.00 19.04 -8.13
CA ARG A 10 4.08 18.12 -7.78
C ARG A 10 5.08 18.75 -6.81
N SER A 11 5.41 20.03 -6.99
CA SER A 11 6.38 20.75 -6.15
C SER A 11 5.79 21.38 -4.88
N GLY A 12 4.50 21.73 -4.88
CA GLY A 12 3.81 22.39 -3.76
C GLY A 12 2.64 21.60 -3.16
N GLY A 13 2.41 20.37 -3.64
CA GLY A 13 1.25 19.57 -3.29
C GLY A 13 -0.02 19.98 -4.05
N MET A 14 -0.85 19.00 -4.40
CA MET A 14 -2.15 19.28 -5.03
C MET A 14 -3.11 19.88 -4.00
N PRO A 15 -3.73 21.05 -4.28
CA PRO A 15 -4.69 21.65 -3.37
C PRO A 15 -5.85 20.68 -3.08
N PRO A 16 -6.24 20.47 -1.81
CA PRO A 16 -7.33 19.54 -1.45
C PRO A 16 -8.65 19.85 -2.16
N SER A 17 -8.91 21.14 -2.41
CA SER A 17 -10.07 21.59 -3.19
C SER A 17 -10.10 20.97 -4.60
N SER A 18 -8.94 20.84 -5.24
CA SER A 18 -8.79 20.32 -6.61
C SER A 18 -8.98 18.81 -6.71
N LYS A 19 -8.99 18.07 -5.59
CA LYS A 19 -9.20 16.61 -5.56
C LYS A 19 -10.66 16.20 -5.79
N THR A 20 -11.60 17.14 -5.64
CA THR A 20 -13.03 16.90 -5.87
C THR A 20 -13.40 17.12 -7.33
N GLN A 21 -14.46 16.48 -7.81
CA GLN A 21 -14.96 16.73 -9.18
C GLN A 21 -15.28 18.22 -9.41
N ALA A 22 -15.87 18.88 -8.41
CA ALA A 22 -16.18 20.30 -8.46
C ALA A 22 -14.92 21.16 -8.54
N GLY A 23 -13.91 20.89 -7.72
CA GLY A 23 -12.66 21.65 -7.77
C GLY A 23 -11.83 21.38 -9.02
N LEU A 24 -11.79 20.13 -9.51
CA LEU A 24 -11.19 19.81 -10.80
C LEU A 24 -11.87 20.57 -11.95
N ARG A 25 -13.21 20.66 -11.92
CA ARG A 25 -13.98 21.47 -12.86
C ARG A 25 -13.62 22.95 -12.76
N THR A 26 -13.51 23.51 -11.55
CA THR A 26 -13.07 24.91 -11.35
C THR A 26 -11.65 25.15 -11.90
N GLN A 27 -10.72 24.23 -11.68
CA GLN A 27 -9.37 24.32 -12.25
C GLN A 27 -9.41 24.27 -13.78
N ALA A 28 -10.23 23.39 -14.35
CA ALA A 28 -10.42 23.27 -15.79
C ALA A 28 -11.07 24.52 -16.40
N GLU A 29 -12.07 25.11 -15.76
CA GLU A 29 -12.71 26.37 -16.18
C GLU A 29 -11.72 27.54 -16.13
N SER A 30 -10.92 27.64 -15.06
CA SER A 30 -9.87 28.64 -14.93
C SER A 30 -8.81 28.50 -16.04
N LEU A 31 -8.35 27.28 -16.29
CA LEU A 31 -7.38 26.99 -17.34
C LEU A 31 -7.97 27.22 -18.74
N GLY A 32 -9.23 26.86 -18.94
CA GLY A 32 -9.99 27.14 -20.16
C GLY A 32 -10.13 28.63 -20.43
N SER A 33 -10.42 29.43 -19.40
CA SER A 33 -10.53 30.90 -19.52
C SER A 33 -9.20 31.54 -19.95
N ARG A 34 -8.08 31.08 -19.38
CA ARG A 34 -6.71 31.51 -19.75
C ARG A 34 -6.33 31.09 -21.17
N ALA A 35 -6.83 29.94 -21.61
CA ALA A 35 -6.60 29.39 -22.95
C ALA A 35 -7.56 29.94 -24.01
N SER A 36 -8.50 30.81 -23.67
CA SER A 36 -9.62 31.22 -24.54
C SER A 36 -10.45 30.05 -25.06
N ALA A 37 -10.54 28.96 -24.28
CA ALA A 37 -11.32 27.78 -24.62
C ALA A 37 -12.82 28.01 -24.34
N ARG A 38 -13.67 27.47 -25.22
CA ARG A 38 -15.13 27.50 -25.04
C ARG A 38 -15.58 26.62 -23.87
N PRO A 39 -16.73 26.92 -23.23
CA PRO A 39 -17.26 26.14 -22.10
C PRO A 39 -17.47 24.65 -22.40
N GLU A 40 -17.75 24.30 -23.67
CA GLU A 40 -17.87 22.91 -24.14
C GLU A 40 -16.58 22.08 -23.96
N HIS A 41 -15.41 22.71 -23.80
CA HIS A 41 -14.13 22.02 -23.61
C HIS A 41 -13.72 21.82 -22.15
N VAL A 42 -14.58 22.20 -21.18
CA VAL A 42 -14.26 22.02 -19.76
C VAL A 42 -14.03 20.55 -19.43
N GLY A 43 -14.88 19.64 -19.91
CA GLY A 43 -14.70 18.20 -19.72
C GLY A 43 -13.38 17.68 -20.30
N TRP A 44 -13.04 18.09 -21.54
CA TRP A 44 -11.74 17.77 -22.17
C TRP A 44 -10.57 18.24 -21.31
N THR A 45 -10.65 19.46 -20.80
CA THR A 45 -9.61 20.07 -19.96
C THR A 45 -9.45 19.33 -18.63
N MET A 46 -10.56 18.88 -18.01
CA MET A 46 -10.51 18.04 -16.81
C MET A 46 -9.75 16.73 -17.07
N VAL A 47 -10.05 16.05 -18.20
CA VAL A 47 -9.34 14.82 -18.58
C VAL A 47 -7.86 15.10 -18.78
N THR A 48 -7.50 16.18 -19.49
CA THR A 48 -6.09 16.54 -19.70
C THR A 48 -5.35 16.76 -18.38
N ILE A 49 -5.95 17.48 -17.43
CA ILE A 49 -5.33 17.72 -16.11
C ILE A 49 -5.05 16.39 -15.38
N VAL A 50 -6.02 15.48 -15.35
CA VAL A 50 -5.88 14.17 -14.69
C VAL A 50 -4.85 13.29 -15.41
N SER A 51 -4.90 13.24 -16.74
CA SER A 51 -3.96 12.47 -17.56
C SER A 51 -2.53 12.99 -17.43
N GLU A 52 -2.32 14.31 -17.37
CA GLU A 52 -1.00 14.90 -17.13
C GLU A 52 -0.51 14.63 -15.70
N TYR A 53 -1.40 14.65 -14.71
CA TYR A 53 -1.04 14.30 -13.33
C TYR A 53 -0.47 12.89 -13.24
N TRP A 54 -1.12 11.91 -13.86
CA TRP A 54 -0.73 10.50 -13.82
C TRP A 54 0.24 10.06 -14.92
N ARG A 55 0.57 10.94 -15.89
CA ARG A 55 1.41 10.62 -17.06
C ARG A 55 2.68 9.84 -16.71
N GLU A 56 3.48 10.34 -15.77
CA GLU A 56 4.75 9.69 -15.41
C GLU A 56 4.54 8.33 -14.72
N ARG A 57 3.56 8.24 -13.82
CA ARG A 57 3.26 7.00 -13.09
C ARG A 57 2.78 5.89 -14.02
N LEU A 58 2.01 6.24 -15.05
CA LEU A 58 1.57 5.28 -16.07
C LEU A 58 2.71 4.88 -17.00
N ARG A 59 3.62 5.80 -17.30
CA ARG A 59 4.82 5.53 -18.10
C ARG A 59 5.80 4.59 -17.40
N SER A 60 5.97 4.71 -16.08
CA SER A 60 6.95 3.93 -15.30
C SER A 60 6.43 2.59 -14.76
N GLY A 61 5.13 2.27 -14.92
CA GLY A 61 4.55 1.04 -14.36
C GLY A 61 5.09 -0.26 -14.97
N THR A 62 4.91 -1.36 -14.26
CA THR A 62 5.48 -2.68 -14.60
C THR A 62 4.95 -3.21 -15.94
N PRO A 63 5.79 -3.77 -16.83
CA PRO A 63 5.33 -4.49 -18.01
C PRO A 63 4.37 -5.63 -17.63
N GLY A 64 3.26 -5.76 -18.35
CA GLY A 64 2.21 -6.74 -18.10
C GLY A 64 1.22 -6.38 -16.99
N ARG A 65 1.47 -5.29 -16.22
CA ARG A 65 0.57 -4.80 -15.17
C ARG A 65 -0.01 -3.41 -15.46
N ARG A 66 0.20 -2.88 -16.65
CA ARG A 66 -0.45 -1.64 -17.10
C ARG A 66 -1.50 -1.95 -18.14
N LEU A 67 -2.72 -1.48 -17.94
CA LEU A 67 -3.85 -1.78 -18.80
C LEU A 67 -4.17 -0.60 -19.72
N LEU A 68 -4.21 -0.85 -21.01
CA LEU A 68 -4.77 0.04 -22.02
C LEU A 68 -6.16 -0.45 -22.42
N LEU A 69 -7.17 0.38 -22.17
CA LEU A 69 -8.53 0.19 -22.71
C LEU A 69 -8.64 0.93 -24.03
N LEU A 70 -8.77 0.19 -25.14
CA LEU A 70 -8.75 0.73 -26.49
C LEU A 70 -10.07 0.43 -27.23
N PRO A 71 -10.70 1.41 -27.91
CA PRO A 71 -11.95 1.19 -28.61
C PRO A 71 -11.71 0.47 -29.94
N ASP A 72 -12.78 -0.10 -30.50
CA ASP A 72 -12.76 -0.60 -31.86
C ASP A 72 -12.54 0.53 -32.86
N CYS A 73 -11.92 0.22 -34.00
CA CYS A 73 -11.79 1.14 -35.11
C CYS A 73 -13.17 1.66 -35.57
N PRO A 74 -13.42 2.98 -35.58
CA PRO A 74 -14.71 3.55 -35.98
C PRO A 74 -15.15 3.12 -37.40
N TYR A 75 -14.19 2.96 -38.32
CA TYR A 75 -14.45 2.47 -39.68
C TYR A 75 -14.87 0.98 -39.67
N GLY A 76 -14.12 0.12 -38.97
CA GLY A 76 -14.43 -1.32 -38.86
C GLY A 76 -15.75 -1.62 -38.13
N ALA A 77 -16.11 -0.82 -37.14
CA ALA A 77 -17.38 -0.93 -36.42
C ALA A 77 -18.59 -0.65 -37.33
N THR A 78 -18.48 0.30 -38.27
CA THR A 78 -19.56 0.62 -39.23
C THR A 78 -19.76 -0.45 -40.31
N GLU A 79 -18.71 -1.13 -40.78
CA GLU A 79 -18.88 -2.28 -41.69
C GLU A 79 -19.62 -3.46 -41.04
N LYS A 80 -19.52 -3.62 -39.71
CA LYS A 80 -20.25 -4.63 -38.93
C LYS A 80 -21.75 -4.36 -38.89
N SER A 81 -22.17 -3.11 -38.66
CA SER A 81 -23.59 -2.70 -38.75
C SER A 81 -24.21 -2.92 -40.14
N ARG A 82 -23.40 -3.02 -41.20
CA ARG A 82 -23.84 -3.40 -42.57
C ARG A 82 -23.89 -4.91 -42.81
N ARG A 83 -23.20 -5.73 -42.01
CA ARG A 83 -23.08 -7.19 -42.17
C ARG A 83 -23.82 -8.01 -41.10
N GLU A 84 -24.39 -7.38 -40.08
CA GLU A 84 -25.17 -8.01 -39.01
C GLU A 84 -26.57 -8.50 -39.46
N GLY A 85 -26.58 -9.27 -40.55
CA GLY A 85 -27.61 -10.26 -40.87
C GLY A 85 -27.19 -11.71 -40.55
N ASP A 86 -25.91 -11.98 -40.29
CA ASP A 86 -25.42 -13.36 -40.05
C ASP A 86 -24.69 -13.52 -38.70
N ALA A 87 -25.34 -14.25 -37.81
CA ALA A 87 -24.90 -14.57 -36.47
C ALA A 87 -23.96 -15.79 -36.45
N GLN A 88 -22.72 -15.67 -36.93
CA GLN A 88 -21.69 -16.70 -36.70
C GLN A 88 -20.25 -16.21 -36.96
N SER A 89 -19.74 -15.31 -36.11
CA SER A 89 -18.29 -15.19 -35.83
C SER A 89 -18.05 -14.36 -34.56
N ARG A 90 -18.26 -14.96 -33.39
CA ARG A 90 -17.75 -14.40 -32.13
C ARG A 90 -16.25 -14.70 -32.03
N GLY A 91 -15.42 -13.85 -32.65
CA GLY A 91 -14.03 -13.70 -32.23
C GLY A 91 -13.98 -13.13 -30.81
N SER A 92 -13.10 -13.66 -29.98
CA SER A 92 -12.94 -13.34 -28.54
C SER A 92 -13.11 -11.84 -28.25
N GLY A 93 -14.05 -11.49 -27.38
CA GLY A 93 -14.40 -10.10 -27.01
C GLY A 93 -13.34 -9.34 -26.20
N ASP A 94 -12.08 -9.78 -26.24
CA ASP A 94 -10.99 -9.24 -25.43
C ASP A 94 -10.04 -8.33 -26.22
N VAL A 95 -10.06 -8.34 -27.56
CA VAL A 95 -9.13 -7.57 -28.42
C VAL A 95 -9.87 -6.52 -29.28
N PRO A 96 -9.37 -5.26 -29.34
CA PRO A 96 -9.94 -4.22 -30.21
C PRO A 96 -9.95 -4.62 -31.69
N GLN A 97 -11.08 -4.36 -32.36
CA GLN A 97 -11.23 -4.65 -33.78
C GLN A 97 -10.57 -3.57 -34.66
N VAL A 98 -9.82 -4.01 -35.67
CA VAL A 98 -9.11 -3.12 -36.61
C VAL A 98 -9.50 -3.45 -38.04
N CYS A 99 -9.55 -2.44 -38.91
CA CYS A 99 -9.96 -2.61 -40.31
C CYS A 99 -8.79 -2.96 -41.26
N GLY A 100 -7.57 -3.11 -40.74
CA GLY A 100 -6.38 -3.43 -41.53
C GLY A 100 -5.07 -3.08 -40.84
N PRO A 101 -3.92 -3.44 -41.44
CA PRO A 101 -2.59 -3.26 -40.85
C PRO A 101 -2.15 -1.79 -40.74
N SER A 102 -2.69 -0.90 -41.57
CA SER A 102 -2.42 0.56 -41.51
C SER A 102 -3.40 1.33 -40.62
N CYS A 103 -4.18 0.62 -39.79
CA CYS A 103 -5.15 1.23 -38.89
C CYS A 103 -4.44 1.88 -37.70
N ALA A 104 -4.78 3.13 -37.37
CA ALA A 104 -4.19 3.82 -36.21
C ALA A 104 -4.46 3.11 -34.87
N ILE A 105 -5.62 2.47 -34.71
CA ILE A 105 -5.91 1.62 -33.54
C ILE A 105 -4.98 0.40 -33.51
N ALA A 106 -4.63 -0.18 -34.67
CA ALA A 106 -3.64 -1.26 -34.75
C ALA A 106 -2.23 -0.76 -34.40
N THR A 107 -1.88 0.46 -34.81
CA THR A 107 -0.62 1.13 -34.43
C THR A 107 -0.51 1.31 -32.92
N ILE A 108 -1.54 1.87 -32.28
CA ILE A 108 -1.59 2.05 -30.82
C ILE A 108 -1.49 0.70 -30.11
N TRP A 109 -2.28 -0.28 -30.54
CA TRP A 109 -2.26 -1.64 -29.98
C TRP A 109 -0.86 -2.27 -30.04
N SER A 110 -0.18 -2.15 -31.19
CA SER A 110 1.17 -2.68 -31.39
C SER A 110 2.18 -1.96 -30.49
N ALA A 111 2.17 -0.63 -30.46
CA ALA A 111 3.07 0.19 -29.64
C ALA A 111 2.89 -0.10 -28.13
N ALA A 112 1.65 -0.24 -27.69
CA ALA A 112 1.31 -0.57 -26.30
C ALA A 112 1.89 -1.93 -25.90
N ARG A 113 1.69 -2.98 -26.71
CA ARG A 113 2.25 -4.32 -26.41
C ARG A 113 3.77 -4.35 -26.42
N GLN A 114 4.40 -3.65 -27.36
CA GLN A 114 5.87 -3.52 -27.41
C GLN A 114 6.42 -2.78 -26.18
N SER A 115 5.64 -1.84 -25.64
CA SER A 115 5.97 -1.09 -24.42
C SER A 115 5.53 -1.79 -23.14
N GLY A 116 5.08 -3.05 -23.22
CA GLY A 116 4.71 -3.86 -22.06
C GLY A 116 3.33 -3.57 -21.48
N TRP A 117 2.38 -3.02 -22.24
CA TRP A 117 0.99 -2.85 -21.80
C TRP A 117 0.14 -4.08 -22.14
N VAL A 118 -0.77 -4.43 -21.23
CA VAL A 118 -1.91 -5.29 -21.54
C VAL A 118 -2.96 -4.44 -22.23
N VAL A 119 -3.53 -4.92 -23.33
CA VAL A 119 -4.53 -4.17 -24.12
C VAL A 119 -5.84 -4.94 -24.13
N GLU A 120 -6.90 -4.30 -23.66
CA GLU A 120 -8.27 -4.82 -23.67
C GLU A 120 -9.20 -3.86 -24.43
N SER A 121 -10.35 -4.37 -24.88
CA SER A 121 -11.40 -3.53 -25.47
C SER A 121 -12.00 -2.59 -24.41
N THR A 122 -12.27 -1.33 -24.78
CA THR A 122 -13.00 -0.38 -23.92
C THR A 122 -14.38 -0.91 -23.46
N SER A 123 -14.95 -1.90 -24.16
CA SER A 123 -16.17 -2.60 -23.71
C SER A 123 -16.01 -3.35 -22.36
N GLN A 124 -14.78 -3.62 -21.92
CA GLN A 124 -14.47 -4.30 -20.65
C GLN A 124 -14.15 -3.32 -19.50
N ALA A 125 -14.42 -2.01 -19.67
CA ALA A 125 -14.00 -0.97 -18.73
C ALA A 125 -14.43 -1.18 -17.27
N VAL A 126 -15.61 -1.76 -17.02
CA VAL A 126 -16.10 -2.01 -15.64
C VAL A 126 -15.27 -3.08 -14.94
N ARG A 127 -14.88 -4.15 -15.65
CA ARG A 127 -14.00 -5.20 -15.12
C ARG A 127 -12.61 -4.65 -14.83
N ALA A 128 -12.09 -3.83 -15.75
CA ALA A 128 -10.79 -3.17 -15.62
C ALA A 128 -10.67 -2.28 -14.37
N ILE A 129 -11.73 -1.56 -14.01
CA ILE A 129 -11.75 -0.75 -12.78
C ILE A 129 -11.68 -1.65 -11.54
N GLY A 130 -12.43 -2.76 -11.52
CA GLY A 130 -12.32 -3.77 -10.45
C GLY A 130 -10.91 -4.36 -10.34
N SER A 131 -10.28 -4.69 -11.48
CA SER A 131 -8.91 -5.20 -11.56
C SER A 131 -7.84 -4.21 -11.05
N LEU A 132 -8.09 -2.90 -11.18
CA LEU A 132 -7.19 -1.89 -10.64
C LEU A 132 -7.31 -1.78 -9.10
N LEU A 133 -8.51 -1.96 -8.56
CA LEU A 133 -8.74 -2.00 -7.11
C LEU A 133 -8.18 -3.27 -6.45
N THR A 134 -8.18 -4.40 -7.16
CA THR A 134 -7.61 -5.67 -6.68
C THR A 134 -6.10 -5.78 -6.88
N GLY A 135 -5.46 -4.74 -7.41
CA GLY A 135 -4.01 -4.72 -7.65
C GLY A 135 -3.54 -5.64 -8.79
N GLN A 136 -4.44 -6.06 -9.68
CA GLN A 136 -4.07 -6.79 -10.90
C GLN A 136 -3.32 -5.87 -11.89
N TYR A 137 -3.71 -4.59 -11.95
CA TYR A 137 -3.06 -3.58 -12.76
C TYR A 137 -2.62 -2.38 -11.92
N ASP A 138 -1.41 -1.89 -12.17
CA ASP A 138 -0.76 -0.77 -11.48
C ASP A 138 -1.23 0.59 -12.03
N GLY A 139 -1.98 0.58 -13.13
CA GLY A 139 -2.53 1.77 -13.76
C GLY A 139 -3.33 1.47 -15.03
N VAL A 140 -4.28 2.37 -15.34
CA VAL A 140 -5.15 2.24 -16.52
C VAL A 140 -5.02 3.49 -17.40
N LEU A 141 -4.80 3.26 -18.70
CA LEU A 141 -4.95 4.27 -19.74
C LEU A 141 -6.21 3.95 -20.55
N GLY A 142 -7.21 4.84 -20.52
CA GLY A 142 -8.47 4.64 -21.22
C GLY A 142 -8.64 5.55 -22.44
N VAL A 143 -8.89 4.98 -23.61
CA VAL A 143 -9.37 5.74 -24.78
C VAL A 143 -10.88 5.57 -24.87
N ALA A 144 -11.64 6.62 -24.48
CA ALA A 144 -13.08 6.52 -24.25
C ALA A 144 -13.84 7.80 -24.62
N LYS A 145 -15.17 7.71 -24.73
CA LYS A 145 -16.00 8.88 -25.03
C LYS A 145 -16.00 9.84 -23.85
N LEU A 146 -15.97 11.15 -24.11
CA LEU A 146 -15.92 12.16 -23.05
C LEU A 146 -17.02 11.98 -21.99
N ARG A 147 -18.28 11.78 -22.43
CA ARG A 147 -19.43 11.57 -21.53
C ARG A 147 -19.27 10.38 -20.58
N ASP A 148 -18.53 9.36 -20.99
CA ASP A 148 -18.32 8.15 -20.18
C ASP A 148 -17.18 8.39 -19.16
N LEU A 149 -16.17 9.18 -19.55
CA LEU A 149 -15.11 9.66 -18.66
C LEU A 149 -15.64 10.62 -17.59
N GLU A 150 -16.53 11.55 -17.94
CA GLU A 150 -17.14 12.48 -17.00
C GLU A 150 -17.97 11.76 -15.92
N LYS A 151 -18.64 10.65 -16.28
CA LYS A 151 -19.32 9.77 -15.33
C LYS A 151 -18.33 9.02 -14.45
N ALA A 152 -17.24 8.51 -15.03
CA ALA A 152 -16.20 7.81 -14.26
C ALA A 152 -15.56 8.71 -13.20
N PHE A 153 -15.30 9.99 -13.51
CA PHE A 153 -14.78 10.97 -12.54
C PHE A 153 -15.76 11.33 -11.42
N ALA A 154 -17.05 11.05 -11.58
CA ALA A 154 -18.03 11.20 -10.50
C ALA A 154 -18.04 9.99 -9.55
N MET A 155 -17.59 8.81 -10.01
CA MET A 155 -17.60 7.56 -9.24
C MET A 155 -16.25 7.23 -8.60
N LEU A 156 -15.15 7.67 -9.20
CA LEU A 156 -13.78 7.45 -8.72
C LEU A 156 -13.15 8.81 -8.36
N PRO A 157 -12.45 8.93 -7.22
CA PRO A 157 -11.67 10.12 -6.97
C PRO A 157 -10.53 10.17 -8.00
N ALA A 158 -10.59 11.12 -8.94
CA ALA A 158 -9.72 11.19 -10.12
C ALA A 158 -8.20 11.23 -9.81
N PHE A 159 -7.84 11.48 -8.55
CA PHE A 159 -6.47 11.56 -8.07
C PHE A 159 -6.12 10.52 -6.99
N SER A 160 -6.97 9.51 -6.79
CA SER A 160 -6.70 8.42 -5.86
C SER A 160 -6.13 7.18 -6.55
N LEU A 161 -6.30 7.06 -7.87
CA LEU A 161 -5.89 5.90 -8.64
C LEU A 161 -5.13 6.35 -9.90
N PRO A 162 -4.04 5.66 -10.28
CA PRO A 162 -3.26 5.96 -11.48
C PRO A 162 -4.07 5.69 -12.76
N ILE A 163 -4.81 6.70 -13.20
CA ILE A 163 -5.71 6.63 -14.34
C ILE A 163 -5.44 7.82 -15.25
N ALA A 164 -5.16 7.57 -16.52
CA ALA A 164 -5.20 8.58 -17.56
C ALA A 164 -6.22 8.18 -18.60
N ALA A 165 -6.72 9.18 -19.32
CA ALA A 165 -7.59 8.95 -20.44
C ALA A 165 -7.29 9.88 -21.61
N VAL A 166 -7.58 9.38 -22.81
CA VAL A 166 -7.67 10.18 -24.02
C VAL A 166 -9.14 10.21 -24.43
N PRO A 167 -9.82 11.34 -24.27
CA PRO A 167 -11.21 11.49 -24.66
C PRO A 167 -11.32 11.49 -26.18
N PHE A 168 -12.41 10.94 -26.69
CA PHE A 168 -12.80 11.05 -28.09
C PHE A 168 -14.30 11.33 -28.20
N GLU A 169 -14.75 11.85 -29.33
CA GLU A 169 -16.17 12.09 -29.57
C GLU A 169 -16.52 11.64 -30.98
N PRO A 170 -17.29 10.54 -31.13
CA PRO A 170 -17.70 10.12 -32.45
C PRO A 170 -18.74 11.13 -32.96
N ILE A 171 -18.32 12.02 -33.86
CA ILE A 171 -19.25 12.82 -34.63
C ILE A 171 -20.11 11.83 -35.42
N GLY A 172 -21.39 11.76 -35.12
CA GLY A 172 -22.30 10.87 -35.81
C GLY A 172 -22.26 11.16 -37.30
N PHE A 173 -21.97 10.14 -38.11
CA PHE A 173 -22.37 10.07 -39.52
C PHE A 173 -23.91 9.96 -39.66
N ALA A 174 -24.66 10.61 -38.77
CA ALA A 174 -26.10 10.66 -38.78
C ALA A 174 -26.53 11.86 -39.63
N GLY A 175 -26.63 11.66 -40.95
CA GLY A 175 -27.43 12.57 -41.79
C GLY A 175 -26.93 12.89 -43.19
N VAL A 176 -25.73 12.46 -43.63
CA VAL A 176 -25.31 12.68 -45.01
C VAL A 176 -25.54 11.39 -45.82
N PRO A 177 -26.43 11.38 -46.84
CA PRO A 177 -26.59 10.22 -47.70
C PRO A 177 -25.24 9.92 -48.38
N PHE A 178 -24.78 8.68 -48.29
CA PHE A 178 -23.53 8.20 -48.90
C PHE A 178 -23.65 8.20 -50.43
N GLY A 179 -23.52 9.37 -51.04
CA GLY A 179 -23.20 9.54 -52.45
C GLY A 179 -21.69 9.42 -52.64
N ASN A 180 -21.22 8.23 -53.01
CA ASN A 180 -20.03 8.00 -53.83
C ASN A 180 -18.66 8.61 -53.40
N ARG A 181 -18.34 8.67 -52.10
CA ARG A 181 -16.95 8.89 -51.64
C ARG A 181 -16.49 7.75 -50.72
N SER A 182 -15.39 7.10 -51.11
CA SER A 182 -14.70 6.09 -50.30
C SER A 182 -14.09 6.74 -49.05
N CYS A 183 -14.77 6.66 -47.91
CA CYS A 183 -14.15 7.02 -46.63
C CYS A 183 -13.18 5.90 -46.22
N SER A 184 -11.98 6.26 -45.75
CA SER A 184 -10.98 5.32 -45.27
C SER A 184 -10.85 5.37 -43.75
N CYS A 185 -10.14 4.41 -43.16
CA CYS A 185 -9.77 4.44 -41.75
C CYS A 185 -9.01 5.72 -41.35
N ALA A 186 -8.18 6.24 -42.26
CA ALA A 186 -7.42 7.46 -42.04
C ALA A 186 -8.32 8.70 -41.90
N ASP A 187 -9.52 8.67 -42.47
CA ASP A 187 -10.50 9.76 -42.34
C ASP A 187 -11.37 9.59 -41.09
N ALA A 188 -11.67 8.35 -40.71
CA ALA A 188 -12.58 8.04 -39.60
C ALA A 188 -11.97 8.31 -38.21
N ILE A 189 -10.65 8.12 -38.04
CA ILE A 189 -9.95 8.29 -36.76
C ILE A 189 -9.87 9.77 -36.33
N PRO A 190 -9.40 10.71 -37.18
CA PRO A 190 -9.44 12.14 -36.86
C PRO A 190 -10.87 12.66 -36.70
N THR A 191 -11.83 12.14 -37.47
CA THR A 191 -13.25 12.51 -37.35
C THR A 191 -13.85 12.07 -36.01
N ALA A 192 -13.40 10.95 -35.45
CA ALA A 192 -13.75 10.51 -34.11
C ALA A 192 -12.96 11.27 -33.01
N SER A 193 -12.06 12.18 -33.39
CA SER A 193 -11.18 12.94 -32.49
C SER A 193 -10.32 12.07 -31.58
N ILE A 194 -9.87 10.90 -32.07
CA ILE A 194 -8.91 10.06 -31.34
C ILE A 194 -7.51 10.59 -31.63
N ASP A 195 -6.88 11.22 -30.63
CA ASP A 195 -5.52 11.75 -30.73
C ASP A 195 -4.48 10.64 -30.51
N VAL A 196 -3.95 10.13 -31.62
CA VAL A 196 -2.99 9.00 -31.64
C VAL A 196 -1.67 9.38 -30.98
N GLU A 197 -1.16 10.59 -31.23
CA GLU A 197 0.12 11.06 -30.71
C GLU A 197 0.06 11.23 -29.19
N TRP A 198 -1.05 11.74 -28.66
CA TRP A 198 -1.24 11.86 -27.21
C TRP A 198 -1.26 10.49 -26.51
N VAL A 199 -1.91 9.49 -27.13
CA VAL A 199 -1.88 8.11 -26.59
C VAL A 199 -0.46 7.56 -26.58
N LEU A 200 0.30 7.71 -27.68
CA LEU A 200 1.69 7.23 -27.77
C LEU A 200 2.61 7.92 -26.75
N GLY A 201 2.39 9.21 -26.49
CA GLY A 201 3.11 9.95 -25.44
C GLY A 201 2.85 9.39 -24.03
N LEU A 202 1.59 9.05 -23.72
CA LEU A 202 1.22 8.45 -22.42
C LEU A 202 1.72 7.01 -22.25
N LEU A 203 1.94 6.28 -23.36
CA LEU A 203 2.50 4.93 -23.34
C LEU A 203 4.00 4.90 -23.03
N GLY A 204 4.69 6.05 -23.04
CA GLY A 204 6.11 6.14 -22.71
C GLY A 204 7.06 5.98 -23.88
N VAL A 205 6.58 6.08 -25.11
CA VAL A 205 7.38 5.94 -26.33
C VAL A 205 8.27 7.18 -26.57
N ALA A 206 8.21 8.21 -25.70
CA ALA A 206 9.04 9.41 -25.72
C ALA A 206 9.68 9.74 -24.34
N GLY A 207 11.02 9.70 -24.28
CA GLY A 207 12.01 10.52 -23.53
C GLY A 207 11.93 10.79 -22.01
N ASP A 208 12.86 10.20 -21.26
CA ASP A 208 13.66 10.65 -20.09
C ASP A 208 13.13 11.03 -18.68
N SER A 209 13.96 10.56 -17.71
CA SER A 209 14.28 10.89 -16.29
C SER A 209 13.19 11.12 -15.22
N ALA A 210 13.24 10.33 -14.15
CA ALA A 210 12.46 10.48 -12.92
C ALA A 210 13.19 11.33 -11.84
N PRO A 211 12.50 12.22 -11.11
CA PRO A 211 13.00 12.85 -9.90
C PRO A 211 12.62 12.07 -8.63
N VAL A 212 13.41 12.32 -7.56
CA VAL A 212 13.29 11.82 -6.20
C VAL A 212 11.96 12.25 -5.57
N ASP A 213 10.93 11.39 -5.62
CA ASP A 213 9.68 11.42 -4.83
C ASP A 213 8.85 10.12 -5.00
N ASP A 214 9.47 9.03 -5.48
CA ASP A 214 8.79 7.76 -5.79
C ASP A 214 9.28 6.65 -4.86
N TYR A 215 8.50 6.34 -3.82
CA TYR A 215 8.74 5.21 -2.93
C TYR A 215 8.23 3.87 -3.52
N LEU A 216 7.58 3.88 -4.70
CA LEU A 216 7.05 2.67 -5.33
C LEU A 216 8.14 1.67 -5.76
N PRO A 217 9.29 2.08 -6.34
CA PRO A 217 10.41 1.18 -6.58
C PRO A 217 10.91 0.50 -5.31
N LEU A 218 10.95 1.24 -4.20
CA LEU A 218 11.35 0.73 -2.88
C LEU A 218 10.32 -0.25 -2.29
N LEU A 219 9.03 0.00 -2.50
CA LEU A 219 7.94 -0.92 -2.12
C LEU A 219 7.97 -2.21 -2.97
N HIS A 220 8.28 -2.09 -4.27
CA HIS A 220 8.47 -3.26 -5.14
C HIS A 220 9.71 -4.05 -4.74
N GLU A 221 10.84 -3.36 -4.51
CA GLU A 221 12.07 -3.99 -4.01
C GLU A 221 11.82 -4.70 -2.69
N ALA A 222 11.07 -4.08 -1.77
CA ALA A 222 10.65 -4.68 -0.51
C ALA A 222 9.87 -6.00 -0.71
N ALA A 223 8.92 -6.03 -1.66
CA ALA A 223 8.12 -7.22 -1.94
C ALA A 223 8.89 -8.31 -2.71
N GLU A 224 9.73 -7.92 -3.67
CA GLU A 224 10.50 -8.85 -4.52
C GLU A 224 11.47 -9.72 -3.72
N MET A 225 11.99 -9.21 -2.59
CA MET A 225 12.84 -9.96 -1.66
C MET A 225 12.20 -11.25 -1.12
N PHE A 226 10.86 -11.34 -1.14
CA PHE A 226 10.11 -12.49 -0.62
C PHE A 226 9.64 -13.44 -1.72
N THR A 227 10.09 -13.24 -2.97
CA THR A 227 9.90 -14.25 -4.01
C THR A 227 10.77 -15.48 -3.71
N PRO A 228 10.35 -16.71 -4.09
CA PRO A 228 11.17 -17.90 -3.88
C PRO A 228 12.59 -17.75 -4.45
N ALA A 229 12.73 -17.15 -5.63
CA ALA A 229 14.02 -16.93 -6.26
C ALA A 229 14.93 -15.97 -5.46
N ALA A 230 14.37 -14.88 -4.93
CA ALA A 230 15.13 -13.93 -4.11
C ALA A 230 15.59 -14.56 -2.79
N LEU A 231 14.75 -15.38 -2.15
CA LEU A 231 15.12 -16.09 -0.93
C LEU A 231 16.23 -17.13 -1.17
N VAL A 232 16.19 -17.88 -2.29
CA VAL A 232 17.30 -18.77 -2.71
C VAL A 232 18.60 -17.97 -2.86
N ALA A 233 18.52 -16.83 -3.55
CA ALA A 233 19.68 -16.00 -3.82
C ALA A 233 20.28 -15.45 -2.50
N LEU A 234 19.41 -15.00 -1.58
CA LEU A 234 19.82 -14.55 -0.26
C LEU A 234 20.50 -15.67 0.55
N GLU A 235 19.94 -16.87 0.53
CA GLU A 235 20.48 -18.05 1.22
C GLU A 235 21.93 -18.34 0.77
N HIS A 236 22.14 -18.42 -0.54
CA HIS A 236 23.45 -18.67 -1.14
C HIS A 236 24.46 -17.56 -0.76
N ARG A 237 24.01 -16.30 -0.77
CA ARG A 237 24.87 -15.15 -0.45
C ARG A 237 25.28 -15.10 1.02
N LEU A 238 24.39 -15.49 1.92
CA LEU A 238 24.68 -15.53 3.36
C LEU A 238 25.42 -16.82 3.78
N GLY A 239 25.70 -17.73 2.84
CA GLY A 239 26.32 -19.02 3.14
C GLY A 239 25.46 -19.88 4.07
N LEU A 240 24.14 -19.66 4.05
CA LEU A 240 23.18 -20.49 4.76
C LEU A 240 22.85 -21.70 3.86
N SER A 241 22.50 -22.86 4.43
CA SER A 241 22.21 -24.06 3.63
C SER A 241 20.86 -24.66 4.04
N SER A 242 19.91 -24.61 3.11
CA SER A 242 18.54 -25.12 3.19
C SER A 242 17.74 -24.61 4.40
N VAL A 243 17.86 -23.32 4.73
CA VAL A 243 17.20 -22.74 5.92
C VAL A 243 16.04 -21.80 5.60
N LEU A 244 16.02 -21.18 4.41
CA LEU A 244 14.94 -20.27 4.02
C LEU A 244 13.76 -20.98 3.38
N GLY A 245 13.90 -22.26 3.01
CA GLY A 245 12.81 -23.10 2.52
C GLY A 245 12.19 -22.60 1.21
N THR A 246 12.71 -23.05 0.08
CA THR A 246 12.32 -22.50 -1.22
C THR A 246 11.05 -23.23 -1.70
N GLY A 247 9.88 -22.67 -1.39
CA GLY A 247 8.55 -23.28 -1.47
C GLY A 247 8.03 -23.73 -2.85
N THR A 248 8.73 -24.63 -3.53
CA THR A 248 8.29 -25.24 -4.80
C THR A 248 7.97 -26.74 -4.70
N ALA A 249 8.25 -27.38 -3.56
CA ALA A 249 7.95 -28.80 -3.37
C ALA A 249 6.49 -29.01 -2.93
N SER A 250 5.83 -30.03 -3.49
CA SER A 250 4.55 -30.47 -2.97
C SER A 250 4.76 -31.03 -1.55
N GLN A 251 3.84 -30.76 -0.63
CA GLN A 251 3.96 -31.14 0.80
C GLN A 251 4.27 -32.63 1.07
N ARG A 252 4.11 -33.52 0.08
CA ARG A 252 4.42 -34.95 0.21
C ARG A 252 5.89 -35.29 -0.05
N ASP A 253 6.70 -34.30 -0.45
CA ASP A 253 8.07 -34.51 -0.95
C ASP A 253 9.16 -33.94 -0.02
N PHE A 254 8.81 -33.34 1.12
CA PHE A 254 9.82 -32.84 2.07
C PHE A 254 10.51 -34.01 2.79
N LEU A 255 11.85 -33.97 2.84
CA LEU A 255 12.60 -34.81 3.77
C LEU A 255 12.29 -34.35 5.22
N PRO A 256 12.28 -35.26 6.21
CA PRO A 256 11.91 -34.91 7.59
C PRO A 256 12.69 -33.73 8.20
N LEU A 257 13.98 -33.58 7.86
CA LEU A 257 14.81 -32.47 8.34
C LEU A 257 14.53 -31.13 7.64
N GLU A 258 13.90 -31.16 6.46
CA GLU A 258 13.63 -29.97 5.64
C GLU A 258 12.20 -29.45 5.86
N ALA A 259 11.32 -30.25 6.45
CA ALA A 259 9.90 -29.94 6.57
C ALA A 259 9.63 -28.59 7.28
N THR A 260 10.34 -28.29 8.37
CA THR A 260 10.14 -27.03 9.11
C THR A 260 10.59 -25.83 8.29
N ALA A 261 11.77 -25.91 7.67
CA ALA A 261 12.29 -24.87 6.79
C ALA A 261 11.36 -24.64 5.60
N GLY A 262 10.88 -25.71 4.96
CA GLY A 262 9.94 -25.66 3.85
C GLY A 262 8.62 -24.97 4.20
N MET A 263 8.03 -25.31 5.35
CA MET A 263 6.80 -24.66 5.84
C MET A 263 7.03 -23.18 6.18
N ALA A 264 8.14 -22.87 6.86
CA ALA A 264 8.52 -21.50 7.19
C ALA A 264 8.70 -20.66 5.93
N GLY A 265 9.45 -21.16 4.96
CA GLY A 265 9.71 -20.49 3.70
C GLY A 265 8.45 -20.28 2.86
N GLU A 266 7.59 -21.29 2.76
CA GLU A 266 6.27 -21.12 2.12
C GLU A 266 5.50 -19.99 2.80
N PHE A 267 5.40 -20.01 4.14
CA PHE A 267 4.69 -18.97 4.89
C PHE A 267 5.30 -17.57 4.71
N VAL A 268 6.62 -17.47 4.66
CA VAL A 268 7.33 -16.21 4.38
C VAL A 268 6.93 -15.62 3.03
N THR A 269 6.78 -16.45 2.00
CA THR A 269 6.34 -15.99 0.67
C THR A 269 4.85 -15.63 0.57
N ARG A 270 4.01 -16.02 1.54
CA ARG A 270 2.55 -15.78 1.50
C ARG A 270 2.23 -14.33 1.85
N GLY A 271 1.69 -13.58 0.88
CA GLY A 271 0.99 -12.30 1.11
C GLY A 271 1.74 -11.26 1.96
N GLY A 272 1.01 -10.21 2.34
CA GLY A 272 1.52 -9.09 3.15
C GLY A 272 1.83 -7.84 2.31
N LYS A 273 1.76 -6.68 2.96
CA LYS A 273 2.07 -5.38 2.36
C LYS A 273 3.57 -5.07 2.37
N PHE A 274 4.39 -5.95 2.97
CA PHE A 274 5.85 -5.84 3.14
C PHE A 274 6.33 -4.47 3.63
N LEU A 275 5.52 -3.83 4.47
CA LEU A 275 5.73 -2.45 4.90
C LEU A 275 6.96 -2.31 5.80
N ARG A 276 7.26 -3.30 6.66
CA ARG A 276 8.42 -3.26 7.56
C ARG A 276 9.75 -3.36 6.80
N PRO A 277 9.92 -4.28 5.82
CA PRO A 277 11.06 -4.25 4.92
C PRO A 277 11.24 -2.92 4.20
N PHE A 278 10.15 -2.36 3.67
CA PHE A 278 10.17 -1.05 3.03
C PHE A 278 10.68 0.05 3.99
N ILE A 279 10.17 0.10 5.22
CA ILE A 279 10.58 1.07 6.23
C ILE A 279 12.09 1.02 6.47
N ALA A 280 12.67 -0.17 6.59
CA ALA A 280 14.10 -0.34 6.81
C ALA A 280 14.94 0.17 5.63
N LEU A 281 14.52 -0.15 4.40
CA LEU A 281 15.17 0.32 3.18
C LEU A 281 15.04 1.84 3.02
N ALA A 282 13.85 2.39 3.23
CA ALA A 282 13.57 3.82 3.11
C ALA A 282 14.34 4.64 4.16
N ALA A 283 14.40 4.18 5.41
CA ALA A 283 15.19 4.84 6.45
C ALA A 283 16.70 4.83 6.13
N PHE A 284 17.22 3.71 5.61
CA PHE A 284 18.61 3.62 5.16
C PHE A 284 18.91 4.58 4.00
N ASP A 285 18.06 4.58 2.95
CA ASP A 285 18.25 5.42 1.77
C ASP A 285 18.15 6.91 2.10
N ALA A 286 17.21 7.27 2.98
CA ALA A 286 17.03 8.65 3.43
C ALA A 286 18.24 9.16 4.23
N VAL A 287 18.79 8.36 5.14
CA VAL A 287 20.01 8.73 5.88
C VAL A 287 21.21 8.82 4.94
N CYS A 288 21.33 7.91 3.97
CA CYS A 288 22.38 7.98 2.97
C CYS A 288 22.29 9.26 2.13
N ALA A 289 21.08 9.64 1.69
CA ALA A 289 20.82 10.86 0.92
C ALA A 289 21.14 12.13 1.72
N ASP A 290 20.77 12.19 2.99
CA ASP A 290 21.11 13.33 3.86
C ASP A 290 22.62 13.43 4.16
N ALA A 291 23.38 12.34 4.00
CA ALA A 291 24.83 12.30 4.19
C ALA A 291 25.63 12.68 2.92
N GLU A 292 25.01 12.72 1.74
CA GLU A 292 25.69 13.14 0.51
C GLU A 292 25.92 14.67 0.50
N PRO A 293 27.16 15.14 0.22
CA PRO A 293 27.39 16.58 0.10
C PRO A 293 26.61 17.09 -1.11
N GLN A 294 25.59 17.91 -0.87
CA GLN A 294 24.87 18.60 -1.93
C GLN A 294 25.87 19.40 -2.78
N GLU A 295 26.07 19.00 -4.03
CA GLU A 295 26.72 19.84 -5.05
C GLU A 295 25.83 21.07 -5.30
N SER A 296 25.94 22.05 -4.41
CA SER A 296 25.27 23.33 -4.56
C SER A 296 25.95 24.12 -5.66
N ASN A 297 25.15 24.41 -6.68
CA ASN A 297 25.31 25.57 -7.56
C ASN A 297 25.86 26.76 -6.76
N GLN A 298 26.91 27.37 -7.30
CA GLN A 298 27.60 28.52 -6.74
C GLN A 298 26.65 29.62 -6.27
N THR A 299 26.48 29.80 -4.96
CA THR A 299 26.58 31.12 -4.30
C THR A 299 26.79 30.98 -2.79
N LYS A 300 27.84 31.63 -2.28
CA LYS A 300 28.23 31.73 -0.86
C LYS A 300 27.08 32.19 0.05
N VAL A 301 26.88 31.55 1.22
CA VAL A 301 27.00 32.14 2.58
C VAL A 301 27.18 30.98 3.59
N ASP A 302 28.03 31.23 4.59
CA ASP A 302 28.47 30.40 5.72
C ASP A 302 27.50 29.34 6.28
N ASP A 303 27.79 28.05 6.04
CA ASP A 303 27.44 26.98 6.98
C ASP A 303 28.45 25.81 6.90
N ARG A 304 29.67 26.04 7.41
CA ARG A 304 30.78 25.06 7.43
C ARG A 304 30.85 24.21 8.71
N ARG A 305 29.74 24.01 9.44
CA ARG A 305 29.80 23.29 10.74
C ARG A 305 29.23 21.87 10.75
N LEU A 306 28.53 21.42 9.71
CA LEU A 306 27.90 20.09 9.71
C LEU A 306 28.75 18.99 9.03
N GLY A 307 29.61 19.34 8.07
CA GLY A 307 30.41 18.36 7.31
C GLY A 307 31.57 17.71 8.08
N GLU A 308 32.19 18.41 9.05
CA GLU A 308 33.34 17.88 9.81
C GLU A 308 32.93 17.02 11.03
N SER A 309 31.64 16.99 11.37
CA SER A 309 31.11 16.30 12.56
C SER A 309 30.77 14.81 12.33
N LEU A 310 30.58 14.37 11.09
CA LEU A 310 30.13 13.00 10.79
C LEU A 310 31.32 12.01 10.70
N ASP A 311 32.47 12.48 10.23
CA ASP A 311 33.70 11.68 10.15
C ASP A 311 34.37 11.47 11.53
N SER A 312 34.14 12.38 12.47
CA SER A 312 34.77 12.34 13.80
C SER A 312 33.96 11.58 14.86
N ALA A 313 32.67 11.32 14.63
CA ALA A 313 31.80 10.61 15.58
C ALA A 313 31.71 9.09 15.35
N SER A 314 31.97 8.62 14.12
CA SER A 314 31.79 7.21 13.74
C SER A 314 33.09 6.40 13.67
N GLY A 315 34.27 7.03 13.58
CA GLY A 315 35.57 6.34 13.55
C GLY A 315 35.79 5.35 12.40
N ILE A 316 34.84 5.26 11.45
CA ILE A 316 34.86 4.32 10.33
C ILE A 316 35.00 5.15 9.06
N SER A 317 36.14 5.00 8.38
CA SER A 317 36.35 5.56 7.05
C SER A 317 35.39 4.88 6.06
N ARG A 318 34.40 5.62 5.55
CA ARG A 318 33.45 5.20 4.48
C ARG A 318 34.15 4.75 3.18
N ALA A 319 35.45 5.04 3.03
CA ALA A 319 36.22 4.77 1.83
C ALA A 319 36.59 3.29 1.60
N ALA A 320 36.26 2.37 2.53
CA ALA A 320 36.71 0.97 2.48
C ALA A 320 35.60 -0.08 2.28
N ILE A 321 34.32 0.31 2.20
CA ILE A 321 33.20 -0.66 2.14
C ILE A 321 32.54 -0.62 0.76
N ASP A 322 32.35 -1.79 0.15
CA ASP A 322 31.65 -1.96 -1.12
C ASP A 322 30.16 -1.55 -0.98
N PRO A 323 29.70 -0.50 -1.69
CA PRO A 323 28.31 -0.03 -1.62
C PRO A 323 27.27 -1.10 -1.95
N VAL A 324 27.62 -2.03 -2.85
CA VAL A 324 26.72 -3.14 -3.23
C VAL A 324 26.57 -4.11 -2.06
N ALA A 325 27.68 -4.46 -1.41
CA ALA A 325 27.67 -5.35 -0.24
C ALA A 325 26.86 -4.78 0.93
N ILE A 326 26.92 -3.46 1.17
CA ILE A 326 26.10 -2.81 2.20
C ILE A 326 24.61 -2.94 1.85
N ARG A 327 24.20 -2.54 0.63
CA ARG A 327 22.79 -2.59 0.22
C ARG A 327 22.20 -3.98 0.40
N ASP A 328 22.97 -5.00 0.08
CA ASP A 328 22.53 -6.39 0.23
C ASP A 328 22.40 -6.82 1.70
N SER A 329 23.28 -6.34 2.58
CA SER A 329 23.12 -6.51 4.02
C SER A 329 21.89 -5.77 4.57
N VAL A 330 21.53 -4.61 4.02
CA VAL A 330 20.27 -3.94 4.35
C VAL A 330 19.06 -4.75 3.93
N LYS A 331 19.08 -5.34 2.72
CA LYS A 331 18.04 -6.25 2.24
C LYS A 331 17.90 -7.47 3.14
N ALA A 332 19.02 -8.10 3.50
CA ALA A 332 19.03 -9.24 4.41
C ALA A 332 18.43 -8.88 5.79
N ALA A 333 18.78 -7.72 6.33
CA ALA A 333 18.19 -7.19 7.56
C ALA A 333 16.68 -6.93 7.43
N ALA A 334 16.23 -6.36 6.31
CA ALA A 334 14.83 -6.12 5.99
C ALA A 334 14.03 -7.44 5.91
N VAL A 335 14.61 -8.48 5.28
CA VAL A 335 14.05 -9.83 5.26
C VAL A 335 13.94 -10.41 6.67
N ALA A 336 14.97 -10.24 7.51
CA ALA A 336 14.93 -10.71 8.89
C ALA A 336 13.79 -10.07 9.69
N ILE A 337 13.55 -8.76 9.54
CA ILE A 337 12.44 -8.05 10.20
C ILE A 337 11.08 -8.66 9.83
N GLU A 338 10.86 -8.96 8.55
CA GLU A 338 9.60 -9.59 8.11
C GLU A 338 9.49 -11.04 8.56
N ILE A 339 10.60 -11.79 8.64
CA ILE A 339 10.62 -13.13 9.22
C ILE A 339 10.17 -13.08 10.69
N PHE A 340 10.65 -12.12 11.48
CA PHE A 340 10.17 -11.91 12.86
C PHE A 340 8.69 -11.58 12.90
N HIS A 341 8.21 -10.69 12.02
CA HIS A 341 6.79 -10.37 11.95
C HIS A 341 5.95 -11.60 11.60
N LYS A 342 6.37 -12.38 10.61
CA LYS A 342 5.63 -13.58 10.21
C LYS A 342 5.70 -14.67 11.28
N ALA A 343 6.80 -14.79 12.02
CA ALA A 343 6.87 -15.67 13.18
C ALA A 343 5.81 -15.29 14.24
N SER A 344 5.67 -13.99 14.54
CA SER A 344 4.64 -13.52 15.47
C SER A 344 3.25 -13.85 14.95
N LEU A 345 2.97 -13.69 13.66
CA LEU A 345 1.67 -14.04 13.08
C LEU A 345 1.34 -15.54 13.20
N VAL A 346 2.34 -16.42 13.06
CA VAL A 346 2.12 -17.87 13.23
C VAL A 346 1.70 -18.20 14.67
N HIS A 347 2.35 -17.57 15.65
CA HIS A 347 2.02 -17.73 17.06
C HIS A 347 0.69 -17.06 17.42
N ASP A 348 0.49 -15.80 17.00
CA ASP A 348 -0.76 -15.05 17.17
C ASP A 348 -1.94 -15.82 16.59
N ASP A 349 -1.82 -16.43 15.40
CA ASP A 349 -2.90 -17.19 14.79
C ASP A 349 -3.35 -18.37 15.68
N ILE A 350 -2.43 -19.00 16.42
CA ILE A 350 -2.76 -20.06 17.39
C ILE A 350 -3.43 -19.47 18.63
N GLU A 351 -2.85 -18.40 19.15
CA GLU A 351 -3.31 -17.75 20.37
C GLU A 351 -4.72 -17.15 20.22
N ASP A 352 -5.04 -16.69 19.01
CA ASP A 352 -6.33 -16.09 18.62
C ASP A 352 -7.32 -17.09 18.01
N ASP A 353 -6.92 -18.35 17.77
CA ASP A 353 -7.71 -19.37 17.04
C ASP A 353 -8.17 -18.89 15.64
N ASP A 354 -7.33 -18.09 14.96
CA ASP A 354 -7.61 -17.55 13.63
C ASP A 354 -7.65 -18.69 12.60
N GLN A 355 -8.77 -18.85 11.90
CA GLN A 355 -8.95 -19.96 10.94
C GLN A 355 -8.29 -19.68 9.57
N MET A 356 -8.15 -18.41 9.20
CA MET A 356 -7.72 -17.98 7.87
C MET A 356 -6.71 -16.83 7.95
N ARG A 357 -5.65 -16.90 7.14
CA ARG A 357 -4.70 -15.81 6.92
C ARG A 357 -4.25 -15.77 5.47
N TYR A 358 -4.15 -14.57 4.89
CA TYR A 358 -3.80 -14.36 3.48
C TYR A 358 -4.67 -15.18 2.50
N GLY A 359 -5.96 -15.32 2.82
CA GLY A 359 -6.92 -16.10 2.01
C GLY A 359 -6.69 -17.62 2.04
N ARG A 360 -5.88 -18.14 2.96
CA ARG A 360 -5.61 -19.57 3.15
C ARG A 360 -5.82 -19.98 4.60
N PRO A 361 -6.07 -21.27 4.90
CA PRO A 361 -6.10 -21.72 6.29
C PRO A 361 -4.77 -21.43 7.01
N THR A 362 -4.83 -21.07 8.29
CA THR A 362 -3.64 -20.80 9.11
C THR A 362 -2.80 -22.07 9.32
N LEU A 363 -1.53 -21.92 9.69
CA LEU A 363 -0.62 -23.07 9.80
C LEU A 363 -1.09 -24.11 10.82
N HIS A 364 -1.70 -23.68 11.92
CA HIS A 364 -2.18 -24.61 12.95
C HIS A 364 -3.43 -25.38 12.50
N VAL A 365 -4.27 -24.79 11.65
CA VAL A 365 -5.39 -25.49 10.98
C VAL A 365 -4.85 -26.49 9.95
N GLN A 366 -3.83 -26.13 9.19
CA GLN A 366 -3.26 -26.98 8.13
C GLN A 366 -2.43 -28.15 8.68
N HIS A 367 -1.62 -27.90 9.72
CA HIS A 367 -0.54 -28.79 10.15
C HIS A 367 -0.58 -29.15 11.64
N GLY A 368 -1.59 -28.67 12.36
CA GLY A 368 -1.72 -28.83 13.81
C GLY A 368 -0.88 -27.82 14.59
N ILE A 369 -1.33 -27.55 15.81
CA ILE A 369 -0.70 -26.62 16.76
C ILE A 369 0.80 -26.94 16.98
N PRO A 370 1.23 -28.21 17.24
CA PRO A 370 2.65 -28.48 17.49
C PRO A 370 3.58 -28.08 16.33
N SER A 371 3.14 -28.33 15.10
CA SER A 371 3.90 -27.97 13.91
C SER A 371 4.00 -26.45 13.74
N ALA A 372 2.90 -25.74 13.97
CA ALA A 372 2.85 -24.28 13.84
C ALA A 372 3.73 -23.58 14.88
N ILE A 373 3.70 -24.02 16.15
CA ILE A 373 4.61 -23.52 17.20
C ILE A 373 6.06 -23.65 16.75
N ASN A 374 6.46 -24.85 16.31
CA ASN A 374 7.82 -25.13 15.89
C ASN A 374 8.24 -24.33 14.65
N VAL A 375 7.33 -24.05 13.71
CA VAL A 375 7.60 -23.17 12.56
C VAL A 375 7.84 -21.73 13.02
N GLY A 376 7.04 -21.20 13.93
CA GLY A 376 7.28 -19.86 14.50
C GLY A 376 8.63 -19.77 15.20
N ASP A 377 8.98 -20.76 16.04
CA ASP A 377 10.27 -20.82 16.74
C ASP A 377 11.46 -20.88 15.77
N TYR A 378 11.31 -21.68 14.70
CA TYR A 378 12.31 -21.77 13.64
C TYR A 378 12.55 -20.42 12.96
N MET A 379 11.48 -19.70 12.65
CA MET A 379 11.54 -18.38 12.02
C MET A 379 12.21 -17.34 12.93
N LEU A 380 11.95 -17.36 14.24
CA LEU A 380 12.65 -16.50 15.21
C LEU A 380 14.16 -16.74 15.19
N GLY A 381 14.58 -18.01 15.24
CA GLY A 381 15.99 -18.39 15.17
C GLY A 381 16.65 -17.99 13.84
N LEU A 382 15.91 -18.13 12.73
CA LEU A 382 16.36 -17.75 11.40
C LEU A 382 16.58 -16.23 11.26
N GLY A 383 15.65 -15.42 11.78
CA GLY A 383 15.79 -13.95 11.78
C GLY A 383 17.06 -13.50 12.51
N TYR A 384 17.33 -14.04 13.70
CA TYR A 384 18.58 -13.75 14.43
C TYR A 384 19.80 -14.25 13.68
N ARG A 385 19.74 -15.45 13.09
CA ARG A 385 20.85 -16.00 12.30
C ARG A 385 21.24 -15.06 11.16
N ILE A 386 20.27 -14.56 10.39
CA ILE A 386 20.51 -13.62 9.28
C ILE A 386 21.21 -12.36 9.77
N VAL A 387 20.66 -11.71 10.81
CA VAL A 387 21.21 -10.44 11.32
C VAL A 387 22.58 -10.62 11.95
N SER A 388 22.83 -11.78 12.57
CA SER A 388 24.13 -12.14 13.14
C SER A 388 25.19 -12.57 12.12
N ALA A 389 24.92 -12.48 10.82
CA ALA A 389 25.85 -12.93 9.78
C ALA A 389 25.86 -11.98 8.55
N LEU A 390 25.50 -10.71 8.74
CA LEU A 390 25.47 -9.73 7.65
C LEU A 390 26.88 -9.42 7.12
N PRO A 391 27.18 -9.68 5.83
CA PRO A 391 28.51 -9.44 5.28
C PRO A 391 28.82 -7.93 5.19
N GLY A 392 30.07 -7.56 5.42
CA GLY A 392 30.52 -6.17 5.30
C GLY A 392 30.03 -5.21 6.40
N ILE A 393 29.36 -5.74 7.43
CA ILE A 393 28.94 -4.99 8.63
C ILE A 393 29.95 -5.24 9.75
N ASP A 394 30.39 -4.17 10.43
CA ASP A 394 31.32 -4.30 11.55
C ASP A 394 30.65 -4.89 12.81
N ALA A 395 31.47 -5.44 13.70
CA ALA A 395 30.99 -6.14 14.90
C ALA A 395 30.16 -5.26 15.85
N ILE A 396 30.42 -3.94 15.90
CA ILE A 396 29.67 -3.02 16.77
C ILE A 396 28.28 -2.80 16.17
N THR A 397 28.21 -2.49 14.87
CA THR A 397 26.94 -2.35 14.14
C THR A 397 26.11 -3.62 14.23
N GLN A 398 26.73 -4.77 14.02
CA GLN A 398 26.05 -6.06 14.10
C GLN A 398 25.49 -6.37 15.51
N ARG A 399 26.27 -6.08 16.56
CA ARG A 399 25.80 -6.18 17.95
C ARG A 399 24.60 -5.26 18.20
N ASP A 400 24.64 -4.04 17.70
CA ASP A 400 23.56 -3.07 17.87
C ASP A 400 22.28 -3.54 17.15
N LEU A 401 22.38 -4.12 15.95
CA LEU A 401 21.22 -4.69 15.23
C LEU A 401 20.56 -5.85 16.00
N VAL A 402 21.37 -6.75 16.58
CA VAL A 402 20.85 -7.84 17.43
C VAL A 402 20.19 -7.27 18.69
N ALA A 403 20.76 -6.24 19.30
CA ALA A 403 20.18 -5.57 20.47
C ALA A 403 18.83 -4.90 20.14
N ILE A 404 18.73 -4.21 19.00
CA ILE A 404 17.48 -3.59 18.52
C ILE A 404 16.38 -4.64 18.35
N LEU A 405 16.67 -5.73 17.63
CA LEU A 405 15.68 -6.78 17.36
C LEU A 405 15.28 -7.54 18.63
N SER A 406 16.24 -7.88 19.49
CA SER A 406 15.92 -8.61 20.74
C SER A 406 15.11 -7.76 21.72
N ALA A 407 15.39 -6.46 21.83
CA ALA A 407 14.57 -5.55 22.61
C ALA A 407 13.15 -5.42 22.04
N ALA A 408 13.02 -5.31 20.72
CA ALA A 408 11.71 -5.25 20.06
C ALA A 408 10.92 -6.54 20.27
N HIS A 409 11.54 -7.70 20.09
CA HIS A 409 10.92 -9.01 20.31
C HIS A 409 10.42 -9.15 21.77
N LEU A 410 11.23 -8.82 22.77
CA LEU A 410 10.79 -8.86 24.17
C LEU A 410 9.57 -7.96 24.43
N ARG A 411 9.55 -6.74 23.88
CA ARG A 411 8.42 -5.81 24.02
C ARG A 411 7.16 -6.33 23.33
N LEU A 412 7.27 -6.92 22.14
CA LEU A 412 6.15 -7.54 21.43
C LEU A 412 5.56 -8.69 22.25
N ALA A 413 6.40 -9.59 22.75
CA ALA A 413 5.97 -10.71 23.58
C ALA A 413 5.34 -10.25 24.91
N GLN A 414 5.83 -9.16 25.50
CA GLN A 414 5.20 -8.53 26.67
C GLN A 414 3.81 -7.97 26.34
N GLY A 415 3.66 -7.30 25.19
CA GLY A 415 2.37 -6.79 24.73
C GLY A 415 1.36 -7.91 24.51
N GLN A 416 1.75 -8.93 23.75
CA GLN A 416 0.89 -10.10 23.48
C GLN A 416 0.56 -10.85 24.77
N GLY A 417 1.55 -11.08 25.65
CA GLY A 417 1.32 -11.72 26.94
C GLY A 417 0.39 -10.93 27.87
N ALA A 418 0.43 -9.60 27.84
CA ALA A 418 -0.47 -8.75 28.61
C ALA A 418 -1.92 -8.85 28.11
N GLU A 419 -2.12 -8.90 26.79
CA GLU A 419 -3.43 -9.14 26.17
C GLU A 419 -4.01 -10.51 26.54
N LEU A 420 -3.22 -11.58 26.37
CA LEU A 420 -3.63 -12.94 26.74
C LEU A 420 -3.96 -13.05 28.23
N TRP A 421 -3.11 -12.51 29.08
CA TRP A 421 -3.36 -12.50 30.52
C TRP A 421 -4.64 -11.76 30.87
N TRP A 422 -4.94 -10.65 30.19
CA TRP A 422 -6.19 -9.93 30.41
C TRP A 422 -7.40 -10.76 29.97
N ARG A 423 -7.35 -11.35 28.77
CA ARG A 423 -8.40 -12.22 28.22
C ARG A 423 -8.73 -13.36 29.18
N ASP A 424 -7.70 -14.01 29.72
CA ASP A 424 -7.84 -15.21 30.55
C ASP A 424 -8.14 -14.86 32.03
N ALA A 425 -7.74 -13.67 32.50
CA ALA A 425 -7.99 -13.22 33.87
C ALA A 425 -9.42 -12.67 34.04
N GLY A 426 -10.40 -13.55 34.19
CA GLY A 426 -11.79 -13.16 34.40
C GLY A 426 -12.01 -12.14 35.53
N LYS A 427 -12.99 -11.24 35.33
CA LYS A 427 -13.48 -10.19 36.25
C LYS A 427 -12.62 -8.91 36.41
N LYS A 428 -11.67 -8.64 35.51
CA LYS A 428 -10.93 -7.35 35.51
C LYS A 428 -11.56 -6.33 34.59
N ARG A 429 -11.64 -5.08 35.05
CA ARG A 429 -12.02 -3.95 34.19
C ARG A 429 -10.76 -3.41 33.55
N LEU A 430 -10.65 -3.51 32.22
CA LEU A 430 -9.61 -2.86 31.45
C LEU A 430 -9.81 -1.35 31.53
N SER A 431 -8.81 -0.61 32.02
CA SER A 431 -8.82 0.84 31.89
C SER A 431 -8.35 1.26 30.49
N PRO A 432 -8.81 2.41 29.96
CA PRO A 432 -8.31 2.93 28.68
C PRO A 432 -6.79 3.09 28.65
N GLN A 433 -6.18 3.46 29.78
CA GLN A 433 -4.73 3.63 29.90
C GLN A 433 -3.97 2.30 29.75
N GLU A 434 -4.49 1.21 30.34
CA GLU A 434 -3.92 -0.12 30.18
C GLU A 434 -4.07 -0.61 28.73
N ALA A 435 -5.23 -0.41 28.10
CA ALA A 435 -5.44 -0.77 26.70
C ALA A 435 -4.42 -0.06 25.77
N ILE A 436 -4.23 1.25 25.97
CA ILE A 436 -3.26 2.06 25.22
C ILE A 436 -1.83 1.53 25.44
N ALA A 437 -1.47 1.18 26.68
CA ALA A 437 -0.15 0.63 26.98
C ALA A 437 0.09 -0.73 26.29
N ILE A 438 -0.92 -1.59 26.26
CA ILE A 438 -0.87 -2.87 25.53
C ILE A 438 -0.67 -2.62 24.03
N TYR A 439 -1.40 -1.67 23.43
CA TYR A 439 -1.29 -1.31 22.01
C TYR A 439 0.11 -0.81 21.66
N GLY A 440 0.67 0.04 22.52
CA GLY A 440 2.02 0.55 22.40
C GLY A 440 3.07 -0.56 22.36
N LEU A 441 2.84 -1.71 22.99
CA LEU A 441 3.76 -2.86 22.99
C LEU A 441 3.53 -3.84 21.84
N LYS A 442 2.30 -4.02 21.36
CA LYS A 442 1.98 -5.02 20.32
C LYS A 442 2.42 -4.62 18.92
N THR A 443 2.39 -3.33 18.59
CA THR A 443 2.63 -2.88 17.20
C THR A 443 3.89 -2.03 17.07
N SER A 444 4.09 -1.10 18.00
CA SER A 444 5.15 -0.09 17.91
C SER A 444 6.58 -0.65 17.85
N PRO A 445 6.97 -1.69 18.61
CA PRO A 445 8.37 -2.13 18.63
C PRO A 445 8.86 -2.65 17.27
N ALA A 446 7.98 -3.24 16.46
CA ALA A 446 8.32 -3.72 15.13
C ALA A 446 8.58 -2.56 14.14
N PHE A 447 7.78 -1.48 14.23
CA PHE A 447 8.02 -0.25 13.47
C PHE A 447 9.32 0.43 13.90
N GLU A 448 9.54 0.55 15.22
CA GLU A 448 10.76 1.13 15.79
C GLU A 448 12.00 0.38 15.31
N ALA A 449 11.98 -0.96 15.39
CA ALA A 449 13.09 -1.80 14.95
C ALA A 449 13.40 -1.61 13.47
N ALA A 450 12.38 -1.54 12.60
CA ALA A 450 12.59 -1.35 11.16
C ALA A 450 13.30 -0.02 10.86
N ILE A 451 12.83 1.09 11.46
CA ILE A 451 13.44 2.41 11.30
C ILE A 451 14.86 2.43 11.88
N ALA A 452 15.02 1.94 13.11
CA ALA A 452 16.28 1.93 13.83
C ALA A 452 17.35 1.10 13.13
N MET A 453 17.00 -0.04 12.53
CA MET A 453 17.92 -0.86 11.76
C MET A 453 18.39 -0.15 10.49
N GLY A 454 17.49 0.50 9.74
CA GLY A 454 17.85 1.28 8.56
C GLY A 454 18.83 2.42 8.88
N ILE A 455 18.54 3.19 9.94
CA ILE A 455 19.43 4.25 10.45
C ILE A 455 20.79 3.68 10.84
N ARG A 456 20.79 2.56 11.59
CA ARG A 456 22.03 1.99 12.12
C ARG A 456 22.93 1.41 11.04
N LEU A 457 22.34 0.80 10.01
CA LEU A 457 23.03 0.27 8.84
C LEU A 457 23.60 1.38 7.94
N ALA A 458 23.00 2.58 7.95
CA ALA A 458 23.54 3.75 7.27
C ALA A 458 24.72 4.39 8.03
N GLY A 459 25.12 3.83 9.17
CA GLY A 459 26.29 4.25 9.95
C GLY A 459 26.00 5.25 11.07
N LEU A 460 24.73 5.56 11.34
CA LEU A 460 24.34 6.48 12.40
C LEU A 460 23.91 5.74 13.68
N ALA A 461 24.23 6.32 14.84
CA ALA A 461 23.61 5.87 16.08
C ALA A 461 22.13 6.29 16.10
N VAL A 462 21.23 5.39 16.48
CA VAL A 462 19.77 5.64 16.40
C VAL A 462 19.36 6.92 17.14
N GLY A 463 19.97 7.21 18.30
CA GLY A 463 19.69 8.40 19.11
C GLY A 463 20.05 9.74 18.44
N THR A 464 20.84 9.74 17.35
CA THR A 464 21.12 10.98 16.60
C THR A 464 20.01 11.34 15.62
N ALA A 465 19.10 10.40 15.31
CA ALA A 465 17.99 10.60 14.37
C ALA A 465 16.73 11.23 15.01
N GLY A 466 16.84 11.74 16.25
CA GLY A 466 15.71 12.28 17.00
C GLY A 466 14.96 11.23 17.81
N ALA A 467 13.73 11.53 18.20
CA ALA A 467 12.91 10.70 19.09
C ALA A 467 12.18 9.56 18.35
N ILE A 468 12.92 8.67 17.70
CA ILE A 468 12.38 7.54 16.91
C ILE A 468 11.54 6.57 17.75
N ASP A 469 11.94 6.35 19.00
CA ASP A 469 11.22 5.53 19.99
C ASP A 469 9.81 6.10 20.27
N ARG A 470 9.73 7.41 20.52
CA ARG A 470 8.47 8.12 20.76
C ARG A 470 7.62 8.17 19.49
N TYR A 471 8.24 8.43 18.35
CA TYR A 471 7.56 8.42 17.06
C TYR A 471 6.89 7.07 16.81
N ALA A 472 7.64 5.96 16.92
CA ALA A 472 7.13 4.63 16.69
C ALA A 472 6.05 4.22 17.69
N LEU A 473 6.19 4.60 18.97
CA LEU A 473 5.17 4.40 20.01
C LEU A 473 3.83 5.00 19.62
N HIS A 474 3.83 6.27 19.21
CA HIS A 474 2.60 6.99 18.88
C HIS A 474 1.98 6.51 17.56
N VAL A 475 2.80 6.21 16.54
CA VAL A 475 2.34 5.61 15.28
C VAL A 475 1.69 4.24 15.52
N GLY A 476 2.38 3.35 16.25
CA GLY A 476 1.89 1.99 16.49
C GLY A 476 0.62 1.98 17.33
N THR A 477 0.55 2.84 18.34
CA THR A 477 -0.64 3.02 19.19
C THR A 477 -1.82 3.55 18.37
N GLY A 478 -1.63 4.63 17.62
CA GLY A 478 -2.68 5.21 16.77
C GLY A 478 -3.16 4.25 15.68
N PHE A 479 -2.25 3.45 15.09
CA PHE A 479 -2.59 2.44 14.10
C PHE A 479 -3.53 1.37 14.66
N GLN A 480 -3.29 0.88 15.89
CA GLN A 480 -4.21 -0.10 16.51
C GLN A 480 -5.55 0.50 16.88
N MET A 481 -5.57 1.71 17.44
CA MET A 481 -6.83 2.41 17.71
C MET A 481 -7.66 2.60 16.43
N LEU A 482 -6.99 2.90 15.32
CA LEU A 482 -7.65 3.05 14.02
C LEU A 482 -8.18 1.71 13.48
N ASN A 483 -7.46 0.61 13.67
CA ASN A 483 -7.93 -0.72 13.29
C ASN A 483 -9.16 -1.12 14.09
N ASP A 484 -9.18 -0.90 15.40
CA ASP A 484 -10.38 -1.12 16.22
C ASP A 484 -11.57 -0.33 15.68
N LEU A 485 -11.36 0.94 15.33
CA LEU A 485 -12.42 1.80 14.83
C LEU A 485 -12.98 1.28 13.50
N LYS A 486 -12.10 0.78 12.62
CA LYS A 486 -12.48 0.19 11.32
C LYS A 486 -13.16 -1.17 11.46
N ASP A 487 -12.88 -1.95 12.51
CA ASP A 487 -13.54 -3.24 12.76
C ASP A 487 -15.07 -3.08 12.88
N TRP A 488 -15.54 -1.91 13.31
CA TRP A 488 -16.97 -1.58 13.38
C TRP A 488 -17.62 -1.26 12.03
N SER A 489 -16.83 -1.15 10.96
CA SER A 489 -17.28 -0.96 9.57
C SER A 489 -17.23 -2.26 8.73
N GLY A 490 -16.61 -3.33 9.26
CA GLY A 490 -16.45 -4.64 8.60
C GLY A 490 -15.25 -4.72 7.64
N ASP A 491 -14.65 -5.91 7.51
CA ASP A 491 -13.48 -6.17 6.63
C ASP A 491 -13.77 -7.32 5.65
N LEU A 492 -13.83 -6.99 4.35
CA LEU A 492 -14.08 -7.93 3.26
C LEU A 492 -12.86 -8.81 2.93
N GLU A 493 -11.62 -8.39 3.21
CA GLU A 493 -10.41 -9.11 2.78
C GLU A 493 -10.11 -10.35 3.62
N ASN A 494 -10.43 -10.33 4.91
CA ASN A 494 -10.20 -11.45 5.83
C ASN A 494 -11.46 -12.24 6.19
N ASN A 495 -12.59 -11.92 5.53
CA ASN A 495 -13.93 -12.41 5.89
C ASN A 495 -14.23 -12.20 7.40
N ARG A 496 -13.66 -11.12 7.96
CA ARG A 496 -13.80 -10.77 9.37
C ARG A 496 -15.13 -10.05 9.54
N ARG A 497 -15.95 -10.59 10.44
CA ARG A 497 -17.26 -10.03 10.76
C ARG A 497 -17.08 -8.67 11.45
N ALA A 498 -17.97 -7.73 11.19
CA ALA A 498 -17.96 -6.46 11.90
C ALA A 498 -18.08 -6.67 13.41
N ALA A 499 -17.32 -5.89 14.19
CA ALA A 499 -17.17 -6.04 15.64
C ALA A 499 -16.60 -7.42 16.07
N GLY A 500 -15.78 -8.04 15.22
CA GLY A 500 -15.17 -9.34 15.51
C GLY A 500 -14.37 -9.34 16.80
N ASP A 501 -13.69 -8.24 17.12
CA ASP A 501 -12.88 -8.12 18.34
C ASP A 501 -13.75 -8.01 19.61
N LEU A 502 -14.94 -7.40 19.51
CA LEU A 502 -15.93 -7.37 20.58
C LEU A 502 -16.50 -8.76 20.85
N LEU A 503 -16.86 -9.47 19.78
CA LEU A 503 -17.48 -10.78 19.83
C LEU A 503 -16.48 -11.86 20.26
N GLY A 504 -15.18 -11.66 20.02
CA GLY A 504 -14.08 -12.54 20.43
C GLY A 504 -13.44 -12.21 21.79
N GLY A 505 -14.04 -11.31 22.58
CA GLY A 505 -13.61 -11.04 23.96
C GLY A 505 -12.23 -10.37 24.09
N ARG A 506 -11.78 -9.60 23.09
CA ARG A 506 -10.46 -8.97 23.09
C ARG A 506 -10.42 -7.68 23.93
N PRO A 507 -9.30 -7.37 24.62
CA PRO A 507 -9.11 -6.13 25.38
C PRO A 507 -8.97 -4.89 24.50
N THR A 508 -10.05 -4.47 23.85
CA THR A 508 -9.99 -3.29 22.98
C THR A 508 -10.06 -1.97 23.75
N LEU A 509 -9.44 -0.91 23.22
CA LEU A 509 -9.60 0.44 23.76
C LEU A 509 -11.07 0.86 23.76
N MET A 510 -11.80 0.50 22.68
CA MET A 510 -13.22 0.80 22.53
C MET A 510 -14.04 0.18 23.68
N TRP A 511 -13.74 -1.06 24.05
CA TRP A 511 -14.33 -1.74 25.20
C TRP A 511 -14.00 -1.03 26.51
N ALA A 512 -12.74 -0.67 26.75
CA ALA A 512 -12.33 0.03 27.94
C ALA A 512 -13.04 1.39 28.10
N LEU A 513 -13.19 2.15 27.01
CA LEU A 513 -13.94 3.42 26.98
C LEU A 513 -15.42 3.22 27.29
N ALA A 514 -16.03 2.15 26.78
CA ALA A 514 -17.42 1.82 27.09
C ALA A 514 -17.59 1.51 28.59
N LEU A 515 -16.73 0.64 29.14
CA LEU A 515 -16.77 0.25 30.56
C LEU A 515 -16.56 1.42 31.53
N GLU A 516 -15.75 2.41 31.15
CA GLU A 516 -15.49 3.60 31.96
C GLU A 516 -16.73 4.51 32.09
N ARG A 517 -17.58 4.55 31.06
CA ARG A 517 -18.62 5.59 30.91
C ARG A 517 -20.05 5.08 31.01
N LEU A 518 -20.28 3.78 30.78
CA LEU A 518 -21.59 3.17 30.91
C LEU A 518 -22.01 3.00 32.39
N PRO A 519 -23.29 3.19 32.73
CA PRO A 519 -23.83 2.82 34.03
C PRO A 519 -23.76 1.29 34.23
N ALA A 520 -23.83 0.84 35.48
CA ALA A 520 -23.65 -0.58 35.84
C ALA A 520 -24.55 -1.54 35.04
N ASP A 521 -25.84 -1.22 34.91
CA ASP A 521 -26.80 -2.05 34.18
C ASP A 521 -26.44 -2.20 32.68
N ASP A 522 -25.92 -1.15 32.06
CA ASP A 522 -25.49 -1.18 30.66
C ASP A 522 -24.16 -1.92 30.48
N VAL A 523 -23.26 -1.85 31.48
CA VAL A 523 -22.03 -2.65 31.50
C VAL A 523 -22.36 -4.14 31.60
N ASP A 524 -23.30 -4.52 32.45
CA ASP A 524 -23.77 -5.90 32.56
C ASP A 524 -24.43 -6.35 31.25
N CYS A 525 -25.23 -5.48 30.62
CA CYS A 525 -25.79 -5.73 29.30
C CYS A 525 -24.71 -5.97 28.24
N LEU A 526 -23.72 -5.09 28.15
CA LEU A 526 -22.61 -5.20 27.19
C LEU A 526 -21.78 -6.49 27.40
N THR A 527 -21.51 -6.84 28.67
CA THR A 527 -20.78 -8.06 29.04
C THR A 527 -21.55 -9.32 28.65
N ASN A 528 -22.87 -9.32 28.83
CA ASN A 528 -23.72 -10.45 28.41
C ASN A 528 -23.77 -10.60 26.88
N LEU A 529 -23.78 -9.49 26.13
CA LEU A 529 -23.75 -9.54 24.66
C LEU A 529 -22.46 -10.18 24.14
N ALA A 530 -21.31 -9.84 24.72
CA ALA A 530 -20.03 -10.46 24.38
C ALA A 530 -20.02 -11.96 24.70
N ALA A 531 -20.53 -12.36 25.87
CA ALA A 531 -20.59 -13.76 26.28
C ALA A 531 -21.52 -14.63 25.40
N VAL A 532 -22.59 -14.05 24.84
CA VAL A 532 -23.50 -14.76 23.90
C VAL A 532 -22.84 -14.95 22.54
N ALA A 533 -22.01 -14.00 22.12
CA ALA A 533 -21.30 -14.07 20.85
C ALA A 533 -20.19 -15.13 20.82
N ASP A 534 -19.54 -15.34 21.96
CA ASP A 534 -18.44 -16.30 22.14
C ASP A 534 -18.92 -17.78 22.09
N GLN A 535 -20.19 -18.05 22.37
CA GLN A 535 -20.72 -19.42 22.48
C GLN A 535 -20.93 -20.18 21.16
N GLY A 536 -20.47 -19.65 20.02
CA GLY A 536 -20.33 -20.39 18.74
C GLY A 536 -21.61 -20.97 18.09
N MET A 537 -22.78 -20.81 18.72
CA MET A 537 -24.06 -21.43 18.34
C MET A 537 -25.16 -20.40 18.02
N ALA A 538 -24.83 -19.11 17.98
CA ALA A 538 -25.78 -18.06 17.67
C ALA A 538 -26.07 -17.99 16.16
N SER A 539 -27.34 -17.86 15.78
CA SER A 539 -27.72 -17.60 14.39
C SER A 539 -27.11 -16.26 13.92
N GLU A 540 -26.85 -16.12 12.61
CA GLU A 540 -26.35 -14.85 12.05
C GLU A 540 -27.21 -13.65 12.44
N GLN A 541 -28.52 -13.87 12.59
CA GLN A 541 -29.47 -12.85 13.01
C GLN A 541 -29.29 -12.45 14.49
N ALA A 542 -29.07 -13.41 15.39
CA ALA A 542 -28.80 -13.12 16.80
C ALA A 542 -27.47 -12.36 16.99
N ILE A 543 -26.46 -12.69 16.19
CA ILE A 543 -25.18 -11.98 16.17
C ILE A 543 -25.37 -10.53 15.67
N ALA A 544 -26.10 -10.33 14.57
CA ALA A 544 -26.39 -9.00 14.05
C ALA A 544 -27.16 -8.12 15.05
N GLU A 545 -28.12 -8.70 15.77
CA GLU A 545 -28.86 -8.01 16.84
C GLU A 545 -27.94 -7.63 18.01
N ALA A 546 -27.05 -8.53 18.42
CA ALA A 546 -26.07 -8.27 19.48
C ALA A 546 -25.09 -7.15 19.10
N VAL A 547 -24.56 -7.16 17.87
CA VAL A 547 -23.68 -6.09 17.34
C VAL A 547 -24.41 -4.76 17.29
N ALA A 548 -25.66 -4.73 16.81
CA ALA A 548 -26.47 -3.51 16.78
C ALA A 548 -26.74 -2.96 18.18
N GLN A 549 -26.96 -3.82 19.17
CA GLN A 549 -27.15 -3.41 20.56
C GLN A 549 -25.86 -2.89 21.19
N ALA A 550 -24.72 -3.55 20.94
CA ALA A 550 -23.42 -3.08 21.40
C ALA A 550 -23.06 -1.72 20.79
N ARG A 551 -23.35 -1.50 19.49
CA ARG A 551 -23.17 -0.20 18.84
C ARG A 551 -23.95 0.92 19.55
N ARG A 552 -25.22 0.68 19.92
CA ARG A 552 -26.02 1.66 20.67
C ARG A 552 -25.43 1.99 22.04
N LEU A 553 -24.85 1.00 22.73
CA LEU A 553 -24.17 1.22 24.00
C LEU A 553 -22.89 2.04 23.81
N TYR A 554 -22.13 1.79 22.74
CA TYR A 554 -20.93 2.55 22.40
C TYR A 554 -21.25 3.99 22.03
N GLU A 555 -22.33 4.22 21.28
CA GLU A 555 -22.86 5.56 20.97
C GLU A 555 -23.30 6.28 22.25
N LYS A 556 -24.03 5.60 23.15
CA LYS A 556 -24.45 6.15 24.45
C LYS A 556 -23.26 6.57 25.31
N ALA A 557 -22.17 5.82 25.25
CA ALA A 557 -20.92 6.11 25.97
C ALA A 557 -19.98 7.06 25.22
N ASP A 558 -20.33 7.53 24.02
CA ASP A 558 -19.49 8.41 23.18
C ASP A 558 -18.12 7.79 22.81
N VAL A 559 -18.08 6.46 22.65
CA VAL A 559 -16.84 5.70 22.43
C VAL A 559 -16.17 6.08 21.11
N PHE A 560 -16.94 6.15 20.01
CA PHE A 560 -16.41 6.42 18.67
C PHE A 560 -15.75 7.80 18.56
N ALA A 561 -16.41 8.85 19.07
CA ALA A 561 -15.85 10.20 19.04
C ALA A 561 -14.61 10.30 19.92
N ARG A 562 -14.60 9.61 21.07
CA ARG A 562 -13.44 9.61 21.96
C ARG A 562 -12.26 8.85 21.40
N ALA A 563 -12.48 7.70 20.78
CA ALA A 563 -11.43 6.96 20.08
C ALA A 563 -10.83 7.79 18.94
N ALA A 564 -11.66 8.46 18.15
CA ALA A 564 -11.21 9.38 17.10
C ALA A 564 -10.31 10.51 17.67
N GLN A 565 -10.73 11.14 18.77
CA GLN A 565 -9.90 12.16 19.45
C GLN A 565 -8.55 11.61 19.94
N LEU A 566 -8.52 10.39 20.47
CA LEU A 566 -7.27 9.76 20.92
C LEU A 566 -6.35 9.47 19.73
N ILE A 567 -6.90 9.01 18.59
CA ILE A 567 -6.14 8.80 17.36
C ILE A 567 -5.49 10.12 16.88
N ASP A 568 -6.20 11.24 16.91
CA ASP A 568 -5.62 12.55 16.55
C ASP A 568 -4.50 12.99 17.50
N GLN A 569 -4.66 12.69 18.79
CA GLN A 569 -3.64 12.98 19.80
C GLN A 569 -2.37 12.16 19.53
N GLU A 570 -2.51 10.86 19.29
CA GLU A 570 -1.39 10.00 18.93
C GLU A 570 -0.71 10.47 17.63
N ARG A 571 -1.48 10.81 16.60
CA ARG A 571 -0.92 11.38 15.36
C ARG A 571 -0.14 12.68 15.62
N SER A 572 -0.69 13.58 16.42
CA SER A 572 -0.05 14.86 16.77
C SER A 572 1.26 14.64 17.55
N HIS A 573 1.28 13.69 18.49
CA HIS A 573 2.48 13.32 19.23
C HIS A 573 3.54 12.68 18.32
N ALA A 574 3.14 11.83 17.38
CA ALA A 574 4.04 11.26 16.38
C ALA A 574 4.65 12.35 15.49
N ALA A 575 3.85 13.27 14.96
CA ALA A 575 4.35 14.39 14.15
C ALA A 575 5.34 15.27 14.94
N ALA A 576 5.05 15.55 16.20
CA ALA A 576 5.96 16.29 17.07
C ALA A 576 7.28 15.55 17.30
N ALA A 577 7.26 14.22 17.43
CA ALA A 577 8.46 13.41 17.55
C ALA A 577 9.26 13.37 16.23
N ALA A 578 8.60 13.19 15.07
CA ALA A 578 9.23 13.24 13.75
C ALA A 578 9.93 14.58 13.50
N ALA A 579 9.32 15.69 13.92
CA ALA A 579 9.88 17.03 13.80
C ALA A 579 11.22 17.22 14.54
N THR A 580 11.54 16.37 15.51
CA THR A 580 12.85 16.38 16.21
C THR A 580 13.98 15.76 15.40
N CYS A 581 13.69 15.03 14.32
CA CYS A 581 14.69 14.38 13.47
C CYS A 581 15.51 15.44 12.69
N PRO A 582 16.83 15.57 12.89
CA PRO A 582 17.62 16.60 12.21
C PRO A 582 17.85 16.34 10.71
N PHE A 583 17.58 15.11 10.26
CA PHE A 583 17.77 14.63 8.88
C PHE A 583 16.52 14.91 8.05
N ARG A 584 16.66 15.64 6.93
CA ARG A 584 15.51 16.12 6.15
C ARG A 584 14.82 14.98 5.43
N SER A 585 15.55 14.21 4.64
CA SER A 585 15.01 13.07 3.90
C SER A 585 14.44 12.01 4.85
N LEU A 586 15.10 11.78 6.00
CA LEU A 586 14.55 10.83 6.98
C LEU A 586 13.24 11.34 7.59
N ARG A 587 13.14 12.64 7.86
CA ARG A 587 11.88 13.25 8.33
C ARG A 587 10.76 13.10 7.30
N ASP A 588 11.05 13.28 6.00
CA ASP A 588 10.08 13.08 4.93
C ASP A 588 9.58 11.63 4.88
N VAL A 589 10.45 10.64 5.12
CA VAL A 589 10.06 9.23 5.29
C VAL A 589 9.16 9.04 6.52
N LEU A 590 9.50 9.63 7.66
CA LEU A 590 8.67 9.54 8.87
C LEU A 590 7.28 10.15 8.63
N ASP A 591 7.19 11.32 8.02
CA ASP A 591 5.90 11.97 7.73
C ASP A 591 5.06 11.12 6.75
N PHE A 592 5.69 10.55 5.72
CA PHE A 592 5.03 9.60 4.81
C PHE A 592 4.48 8.36 5.55
N LEU A 593 5.27 7.77 6.44
CA LEU A 593 4.84 6.60 7.22
C LEU A 593 3.72 6.94 8.19
N LEU A 594 3.74 8.14 8.79
CA LEU A 594 2.69 8.64 9.66
C LEU A 594 1.37 8.80 8.90
N ASP A 595 1.41 9.36 7.68
CA ASP A 595 0.24 9.48 6.81
C ASP A 595 -0.32 8.14 6.35
N LEU A 596 0.55 7.17 6.11
CA LEU A 596 0.15 5.82 5.71
C LEU A 596 -0.51 5.05 6.86
N ALA A 597 0.07 5.14 8.08
CA ALA A 597 -0.39 4.37 9.22
C ALA A 597 -1.58 5.03 9.95
N VAL A 598 -1.53 6.35 10.14
CA VAL A 598 -2.51 7.11 10.91
C VAL A 598 -2.92 8.37 10.13
N PRO A 599 -3.75 8.26 9.09
CA PRO A 599 -4.13 9.40 8.24
C PRO A 599 -4.94 10.45 8.98
N GLU A 600 -4.93 11.70 8.48
CA GLU A 600 -5.77 12.78 9.03
C GLU A 600 -7.27 12.48 8.92
N GLN A 601 -8.02 12.84 9.96
CA GLN A 601 -9.45 12.56 10.11
C GLN A 601 -10.38 13.05 8.99
N ALA A 602 -9.97 14.00 8.15
CA ALA A 602 -10.74 14.36 6.96
C ALA A 602 -11.03 13.14 6.04
N ALA A 603 -10.24 12.06 6.17
CA ALA A 603 -10.45 10.78 5.51
C ALA A 603 -11.41 9.82 6.25
N LEU A 604 -11.59 9.95 7.57
CA LEU A 604 -12.38 9.01 8.39
C LEU A 604 -13.86 9.41 8.54
N SER A 605 -14.18 10.70 8.44
CA SER A 605 -15.56 11.20 8.57
C SER A 605 -16.49 10.79 7.42
N ARG A 606 -15.97 10.18 6.35
CA ARG A 606 -16.76 9.73 5.19
C ARG A 606 -17.25 8.28 5.29
N ASP A 607 -16.59 7.44 6.08
CA ASP A 607 -16.91 6.00 6.17
C ASP A 607 -17.70 5.61 7.43
N VAL A 608 -17.75 6.48 8.45
CA VAL A 608 -18.47 6.20 9.71
C VAL A 608 -19.93 6.70 9.65
N GLY A 609 -20.29 7.47 8.63
CA GLY A 609 -21.58 8.15 8.50
C GLY A 609 -22.57 7.57 7.49
N GLN A 610 -22.39 6.34 7.01
CA GLN A 610 -23.36 5.66 6.13
C GLN A 610 -23.79 4.30 6.67
#